data_AF-A0A916CSY5-F1
#
_entry.id   AF-A0A916CSY5-F1
#
_cell.length_a   1.000
_cell.length_b   1.000
_cell.length_c   1.000
_cell.angle_alpha   90.00
_cell.angle_beta   90.00
_cell.angle_gamma   90.00
#
_symmetry.space_group_name_H-M   'P 1'
#
loop_
_entity.id
_entity.type
_entity.pdbx_description
1 polymer ?
#
loop_
_entity_poly.entity_id
_entity_poly.type
_entity_poly.pdbx_seq_one_letter_code
_entity_poly.pdbx_strand_id
1 'polypeptide(L)'
;MNTIPEWLHIGALIEFAFCVGRVIDIAVSEQRVMLLIESPKGIWRNHPAEWIEYHSDAIKPASPERVARDIALYREYIVKMLDQLNTLSVEWANSSDTLHANSEPALGLAPASAR
;
A
#
# COMPACT_ATOMS: atom_id res chain seq x y z
N MET A 1 9.39 23.67 27.72
CA MET A 1 8.87 22.30 27.90
C MET A 1 7.88 22.04 26.79
N ASN A 2 8.06 20.95 26.05
CA ASN A 2 7.07 20.54 25.08
C ASN A 2 5.84 19.99 25.82
N THR A 3 4.70 20.63 25.62
CA THR A 3 3.44 20.21 26.23
C THR A 3 2.63 19.46 25.19
N ILE A 4 2.36 18.19 25.45
CA ILE A 4 1.43 17.40 24.63
C ILE A 4 0.01 17.85 24.97
N PRO A 5 -0.83 18.18 23.98
CA PRO A 5 -2.22 18.53 24.26
C PRO A 5 -3.00 17.28 24.72
N GLU A 6 -3.99 17.46 25.59
CA GLU A 6 -4.74 16.35 26.21
C GLU A 6 -5.40 15.40 25.20
N TRP A 7 -5.82 15.92 24.04
CA TRP A 7 -6.42 15.09 22.99
C TRP A 7 -5.42 14.15 22.31
N LEU A 8 -4.11 14.39 22.42
CA LEU A 8 -3.08 13.62 21.74
C LEU A 8 -2.54 12.51 22.66
N HIS A 9 -3.08 11.31 22.50
CA HIS A 9 -2.73 10.11 23.26
C HIS A 9 -2.60 8.90 22.33
N ILE A 10 -2.01 7.80 22.83
CA ILE A 10 -1.95 6.53 22.10
C ILE A 10 -3.38 6.07 21.77
N GLY A 11 -3.64 5.76 20.50
CA GLY A 11 -4.97 5.44 19.97
C GLY A 11 -5.71 6.63 19.36
N ALA A 12 -5.25 7.87 19.58
CA ALA A 12 -5.86 9.04 18.98
C ALA A 12 -5.82 8.97 17.45
N LEU A 13 -6.93 9.38 16.82
CA LEU A 13 -7.03 9.54 15.38
C LEU A 13 -6.66 10.98 15.03
N ILE A 14 -5.68 11.10 14.14
CA ILE A 14 -5.12 12.39 13.74
C ILE A 14 -5.14 12.55 12.24
N GLU A 15 -5.31 13.78 11.79
CA GLU A 15 -4.98 14.18 10.43
C GLU A 15 -3.58 14.79 10.43
N PHE A 16 -2.78 14.39 9.44
CA PHE A 16 -1.41 14.87 9.25
C PHE A 16 -1.11 14.88 7.75
N ALA A 17 -0.48 15.95 7.27
CA ALA A 17 -0.20 16.17 5.86
C ALA A 17 -1.43 15.93 4.95
N PHE A 18 -1.50 14.79 4.26
CA PHE A 18 -2.55 14.44 3.29
C PHE A 18 -3.36 13.19 3.69
N CYS A 19 -3.24 12.69 4.92
CA CYS A 19 -3.92 11.47 5.36
C CYS A 19 -4.37 11.52 6.83
N VAL A 20 -5.17 10.53 7.23
CA VAL A 20 -5.43 10.20 8.63
C VAL A 20 -4.50 9.10 9.10
N GLY A 21 -4.30 9.04 10.41
CA GLY A 21 -3.60 7.93 11.05
C GLY A 21 -4.00 7.76 12.49
N ARG A 22 -3.58 6.63 13.05
CA ARG A 22 -3.72 6.30 14.45
C ARG A 22 -2.36 6.42 15.12
N VAL A 23 -2.30 7.13 16.23
CA VAL A 23 -1.10 7.21 17.07
C VAL A 23 -0.92 5.85 17.75
N ILE A 24 0.23 5.21 17.52
CA ILE A 24 0.60 3.91 18.09
C ILE A 24 1.52 4.10 19.30
N ASP A 25 2.40 5.09 19.24
CA ASP A 25 3.34 5.39 20.31
C ASP A 25 3.71 6.89 20.31
N ILE A 26 4.19 7.39 21.45
CA ILE A 26 4.58 8.78 21.65
C ILE A 26 5.93 8.81 22.40
N ALA A 27 6.93 9.41 21.77
CA ALA A 27 8.23 9.64 22.40
C ALA A 27 8.43 11.13 22.66
N VAL A 28 8.82 11.49 23.89
CA VAL A 28 8.94 12.89 24.33
C VAL A 28 10.37 13.16 24.77
N SER A 29 10.93 14.27 24.28
CA SER A 29 12.15 14.85 24.82
C SER A 29 11.93 16.33 25.16
N GLU A 30 12.92 16.94 25.79
CA GLU A 30 12.93 18.39 26.04
C GLU A 30 12.80 19.22 24.75
N GLN A 31 13.25 18.66 23.63
CA GLN A 31 13.39 19.35 22.35
C GLN A 31 12.24 19.06 21.39
N ARG A 32 11.71 17.82 21.38
CA ARG A 32 10.67 17.41 20.43
C ARG A 32 9.69 16.39 21.00
N VAL A 33 8.54 16.28 20.34
CA VAL A 33 7.58 15.19 20.52
C VAL A 33 7.51 14.44 19.21
N MET A 34 7.71 13.12 19.25
CA MET A 34 7.64 12.23 18.10
C MET A 34 6.43 11.31 18.26
N LEU A 35 5.70 11.08 17.18
CA LEU A 35 4.52 10.22 17.12
C LEU A 35 4.79 9.07 16.17
N LEU A 36 4.61 7.84 16.63
CA LEU A 36 4.59 6.67 15.74
C LEU A 36 3.17 6.51 15.20
N ILE A 37 3.00 6.55 13.88
CA ILE A 37 1.68 6.59 13.25
C ILE A 37 1.51 5.43 12.27
N GLU A 38 0.40 4.73 12.43
CA GLU A 38 -0.14 3.81 11.44
C GLU A 38 -1.21 4.52 10.59
N SER A 39 -1.16 4.38 9.27
CA SER A 39 -2.12 5.05 8.37
C SER A 39 -2.62 4.12 7.25
N PRO A 40 -3.82 4.37 6.70
CA PRO A 40 -4.30 3.66 5.51
C PRO A 40 -3.35 3.79 4.31
N LYS A 41 -2.66 4.94 4.19
CA LYS A 41 -1.61 5.15 3.20
C LYS A 41 -0.43 4.20 3.38
N GLY A 42 -0.02 3.97 4.63
CA GLY A 42 1.03 3.01 4.99
C GLY A 42 0.66 1.61 4.52
N ILE A 43 -0.57 1.16 4.83
CA ILE A 43 -1.11 -0.13 4.39
C ILE A 43 -1.05 -0.25 2.86
N TRP A 44 -1.56 0.73 2.12
CA TRP A 44 -1.54 0.74 0.66
C TRP A 44 -0.13 0.63 0.07
N ARG A 45 0.86 1.25 0.72
CA ARG A 45 2.27 1.20 0.28
C ARG A 45 3.06 0.01 0.82
N ASN A 46 2.43 -0.87 1.60
CA ASN A 46 3.12 -1.88 2.41
C ASN A 46 4.28 -1.26 3.23
N HIS A 47 4.04 -0.09 3.80
CA HIS A 47 5.00 0.66 4.59
C HIS A 47 4.66 0.53 6.07
N PRO A 48 5.65 0.27 6.95
CA PRO A 48 5.42 0.20 8.38
C PRO A 48 4.93 1.55 8.95
N ALA A 49 4.48 1.53 10.21
CA ALA A 49 4.21 2.75 10.95
C ALA A 49 5.45 3.67 10.94
N GLU A 50 5.21 4.97 10.86
CA GLU A 50 6.26 5.98 10.66
C GLU A 50 6.34 6.92 11.86
N TRP A 51 7.55 7.26 12.27
CA TRP A 51 7.80 8.30 13.26
C TRP A 51 7.74 9.67 12.60
N ILE A 52 6.82 10.53 13.05
CA ILE A 52 6.74 11.92 12.62
C ILE A 52 6.87 12.87 13.80
N GLU A 53 7.41 14.05 13.55
CA GLU A 53 7.49 15.09 14.57
C GLU A 53 6.14 15.78 14.75
N TYR A 54 5.73 15.99 16.00
CA TYR A 54 4.51 16.70 16.31
C TYR A 54 4.71 18.20 16.18
N HIS A 55 3.97 18.79 15.23
CA HIS A 55 3.80 20.22 15.10
C HIS A 55 2.32 20.57 15.23
N SER A 56 1.98 21.52 16.10
CA SER A 56 0.61 21.87 16.46
C SER A 56 -0.21 22.48 15.32
N ASP A 57 0.46 23.04 14.32
CA ASP A 57 -0.14 23.57 13.09
C ASP A 57 -0.41 22.49 12.03
N ALA A 58 0.39 21.41 12.03
CA ALA A 58 0.34 20.35 11.04
C ALA A 58 -0.46 19.10 11.46
N ILE A 59 -0.59 18.85 12.77
CA ILE A 59 -1.25 17.66 13.31
C ILE A 59 -2.46 18.06 14.16
N LYS A 60 -3.63 17.55 13.79
CA LYS A 60 -4.90 17.86 14.42
C LYS A 60 -5.72 16.60 14.67
N PRO A 61 -6.70 16.61 15.59
CA PRO A 61 -7.67 15.53 15.69
C PRO A 61 -8.37 15.29 14.35
N ALA A 62 -8.46 14.03 13.91
CA ALA A 62 -9.20 13.70 12.70
C ALA A 62 -10.71 13.69 12.98
N SER A 63 -11.50 14.30 12.10
CA SER A 63 -12.96 14.18 12.16
C SER A 63 -13.41 12.78 11.71
N PRO A 64 -14.54 12.25 12.20
CA PRO A 64 -15.09 10.97 11.73
C PRO A 64 -15.29 10.91 10.21
N GLU A 65 -15.72 12.01 9.60
CA GLU A 65 -15.93 12.13 8.16
C GLU A 65 -14.62 12.05 7.39
N ARG A 66 -13.56 12.70 7.91
CA ARG A 66 -12.21 12.63 7.33
C ARG A 66 -11.67 11.20 7.38
N VAL A 67 -11.83 10.53 8.52
CA VAL A 67 -11.41 9.13 8.71
C VAL A 67 -12.14 8.22 7.71
N ALA A 68 -13.47 8.33 7.63
CA ALA A 68 -14.27 7.53 6.71
C ALA A 68 -13.86 7.75 5.24
N ARG A 69 -13.66 9.02 4.83
CA ARG A 69 -13.22 9.36 3.48
C ARG A 69 -11.88 8.72 3.14
N ASP A 70 -10.88 8.90 3.99
CA ASP A 70 -9.52 8.44 3.68
C ASP A 70 -9.44 6.91 3.70
N ILE A 71 -10.14 6.23 4.63
CA ILE A 71 -10.26 4.76 4.61
C ILE A 71 -10.90 4.28 3.30
N ALA A 72 -11.99 4.92 2.85
CA ALA A 72 -12.66 4.56 1.60
C ALA A 72 -11.74 4.74 0.39
N LEU A 73 -11.01 5.87 0.32
CA LEU A 73 -10.05 6.16 -0.75
C LEU A 73 -8.96 5.09 -0.86
N TYR A 74 -8.29 4.76 0.25
CA TYR A 74 -7.21 3.77 0.21
C TYR A 74 -7.72 2.35 0.02
N ARG A 75 -8.95 2.04 0.46
CA ARG A 75 -9.62 0.78 0.11
C ARG A 75 -9.80 0.66 -1.41
N GLU A 76 -10.28 1.71 -2.07
CA GLU A 76 -10.44 1.72 -3.53
C GLU A 76 -9.10 1.49 -4.26
N TYR A 77 -8.03 2.14 -3.79
CA TYR A 77 -6.69 1.93 -4.35
C TYR A 77 -6.20 0.49 -4.20
N ILE A 78 -6.43 -0.13 -3.05
CA ILE A 78 -6.05 -1.52 -2.81
C ILE A 78 -6.85 -2.46 -3.70
N VAL A 79 -8.17 -2.26 -3.83
CA VAL A 79 -9.02 -3.07 -4.73
C VAL A 79 -8.52 -2.97 -6.17
N LYS A 80 -8.23 -1.76 -6.65
CA LYS A 80 -7.68 -1.56 -8.00
C LYS A 80 -6.35 -2.29 -8.21
N MET A 81 -5.47 -2.31 -7.21
CA MET A 81 -4.21 -3.06 -7.28
C MET A 81 -4.43 -4.57 -7.36
N LEU A 82 -5.41 -5.10 -6.63
CA LEU A 82 -5.78 -6.51 -6.70
C LEU A 82 -6.33 -6.88 -8.08
N ASP A 83 -7.18 -6.04 -8.66
CA ASP A 83 -7.69 -6.24 -10.02
C ASP A 83 -6.56 -6.27 -11.05
N GLN A 84 -5.59 -5.35 -10.94
CA GLN A 84 -4.42 -5.33 -11.81
C GLN A 84 -3.57 -6.60 -11.68
N LEU A 85 -3.36 -7.10 -10.46
CA LEU A 85 -2.64 -8.36 -10.22
C LEU A 85 -3.38 -9.56 -10.82
N ASN A 86 -4.70 -9.60 -10.70
CA ASN A 86 -5.51 -10.66 -11.28
C ASN A 86 -5.41 -10.65 -12.82
N THR A 87 -5.49 -9.48 -13.45
CA THR A 87 -5.31 -9.33 -14.90
C THR A 87 -3.94 -9.86 -15.34
N LEU A 88 -2.87 -9.44 -14.67
CA LEU A 88 -1.50 -9.91 -14.97
C LEU A 88 -1.38 -11.44 -14.82
N SER A 89 -1.98 -12.00 -13.76
CA SER A 89 -1.96 -13.45 -13.54
C SER A 89 -2.61 -14.23 -14.67
N VAL A 90 -3.74 -13.75 -15.20
CA VAL A 90 -4.45 -14.38 -16.32
C VAL A 90 -3.63 -14.26 -17.61
N GLU A 91 -3.12 -13.06 -17.91
CA GLU A 91 -2.30 -12.80 -19.10
C GLU A 91 -1.06 -13.68 -19.15
N TRP A 92 -0.36 -13.83 -18.03
CA TRP A 92 0.87 -14.62 -17.94
C TRP A 92 0.61 -16.12 -18.00
N ALA A 93 -0.49 -16.60 -17.42
CA ALA A 93 -0.89 -18.01 -17.54
C ALA A 93 -1.13 -18.37 -19.03
N ASN A 94 -1.92 -17.57 -19.74
CA ASN A 94 -2.24 -17.81 -21.15
C ASN A 94 -1.03 -17.65 -22.10
N SER A 95 -0.05 -16.82 -21.71
CA SER A 95 1.18 -16.62 -22.49
C SER A 95 2.18 -17.78 -22.32
N SER A 96 2.11 -18.50 -21.21
CA SER A 96 2.97 -19.66 -20.94
C SER A 96 2.56 -20.88 -21.76
N ASP A 97 1.25 -21.04 -22.02
CA ASP A 97 0.72 -22.12 -22.87
C ASP A 97 1.11 -21.96 -24.35
N THR A 98 1.31 -20.72 -24.82
CA THR A 98 1.70 -20.45 -26.21
C THR A 98 3.19 -20.73 -26.50
N LEU A 99 4.05 -20.72 -25.50
CA LEU A 99 5.48 -21.05 -25.66
C LEU A 99 5.73 -22.56 -25.75
N HIS A 100 4.91 -23.39 -25.10
CA HIS A 100 5.02 -24.86 -25.20
C HIS A 100 4.46 -25.42 -26.52
N ALA A 101 3.50 -24.76 -27.15
CA ALA A 101 2.90 -25.21 -28.41
C ALA A 101 3.84 -25.10 -29.64
N ASN A 102 4.88 -24.26 -29.58
CA ASN A 102 5.81 -24.05 -30.71
C ASN A 102 7.12 -24.85 -30.61
N SER A 103 7.20 -25.82 -29.68
CA SER A 103 8.41 -26.61 -29.43
C SER A 103 8.41 -28.01 -30.06
N GLU A 104 7.47 -28.34 -30.97
CA GLU A 104 7.56 -29.61 -31.70
C GLU A 104 8.69 -29.56 -32.75
N PRO A 105 9.68 -30.47 -32.71
CA PRO A 105 10.66 -30.58 -33.78
C PRO A 105 9.95 -31.17 -35.00
N ALA A 106 10.04 -30.48 -36.14
CA ALA A 106 9.60 -30.98 -37.43
C ALA A 106 10.41 -32.26 -37.80
N LEU A 107 9.93 -33.42 -37.34
CA LEU A 107 10.44 -34.71 -37.73
C LEU A 107 9.94 -35.05 -39.13
N GLY A 108 10.83 -34.85 -40.10
CA GLY A 108 11.10 -35.84 -41.15
C GLY A 108 10.04 -36.02 -42.23
N LEU A 109 10.30 -35.41 -43.39
CA LEU A 109 9.86 -35.94 -44.69
C LEU A 109 11.07 -35.96 -45.63
N ALA A 110 11.77 -37.10 -45.65
CA ALA A 110 12.71 -37.40 -46.71
C ALA A 110 11.92 -37.82 -47.97
N PRO A 111 12.19 -37.27 -49.17
CA PRO A 111 11.49 -37.67 -50.36
C PRO A 111 11.95 -39.05 -50.81
N ALA A 112 10.99 -39.95 -51.01
CA ALA A 112 11.22 -41.24 -51.64
C ALA A 112 11.55 -41.03 -53.13
N SER A 113 12.81 -41.26 -53.51
CA SER A 113 13.18 -41.47 -54.91
C SER A 113 12.85 -42.92 -55.29
N ALA A 114 11.82 -43.11 -56.11
CA ALA A 114 11.60 -44.35 -56.86
C ALA A 114 12.16 -44.18 -58.29
N ARG A 115 12.87 -45.22 -58.73
CA ARG A 115 13.49 -45.37 -60.06
C ARG A 115 12.47 -45.76 -61.12
#